data_AF-A0A196SAK6-F1
#
_entry.id   AF-A0A196SAK6-F1
#
_cell.length_a   1.000
_cell.length_b   1.000
_cell.length_c   1.000
_cell.angle_alpha   90.00
_cell.angle_beta   90.00
_cell.angle_gamma   90.00
#
_symmetry.space_group_name_H-M   'P 1'
#
loop_
_entity.id
_entity.type
_entity.pdbx_description
1 polymer ?
#
loop_
_entity_poly.entity_id
_entity_poly.type
_entity_poly.pdbx_seq_one_letter_code
_entity_poly.pdbx_strand_id
1 'polypeptide(L)'
;MASPQFTDYYSLLEISVESDAKAINKAYRKKALQYHPDKNKGDANATDMFKLVKEAKEILLDEEKRAAYDKKHKAMLMRKAGREKMDKRQRELREALNAKEDEAKRRRQGELSEKERLLLRISQIKKENEKTIEVMLHDKDIAYDLQKSNVDINVNLKRSSDYGKKTLERLKRAAQAQIEARA
;
A
#
# COMPACT_ATOMS: atom_id res chain seq x y z
N MET A 1 5.54 44.71 10.82
CA MET A 1 4.57 45.48 11.63
C MET A 1 3.65 44.50 12.34
N ALA A 2 3.66 44.46 13.67
CA ALA A 2 2.76 43.59 14.42
C ALA A 2 1.32 44.06 14.22
N SER A 3 0.48 43.22 13.61
CA SER A 3 -0.95 43.48 13.47
C SER A 3 -1.56 43.74 14.85
N PRO A 4 -2.48 44.71 15.03
CA PRO A 4 -3.15 44.89 16.30
C PRO A 4 -3.87 43.59 16.65
N GLN A 5 -3.37 42.88 17.67
CA GLN A 5 -4.04 41.69 18.19
C GLN A 5 -5.35 42.16 18.81
N PHE A 6 -6.45 41.58 18.35
CA PHE A 6 -7.75 41.83 18.96
C PHE A 6 -7.71 41.27 20.38
N THR A 7 -7.78 42.14 21.39
CA THR A 7 -7.83 41.74 22.79
C THR A 7 -9.23 41.26 23.13
N ASP A 8 -9.32 40.03 23.65
CA ASP A 8 -10.58 39.47 24.13
C ASP A 8 -10.84 39.90 25.59
N TYR A 9 -11.62 40.96 25.78
CA TYR A 9 -11.95 41.52 27.09
C TYR A 9 -12.84 40.60 27.93
N TYR A 10 -13.70 39.79 27.30
CA TYR A 10 -14.52 38.80 28.01
C TYR A 10 -13.64 37.69 28.56
N SER A 11 -12.71 37.18 27.75
CA SER A 11 -11.71 36.20 28.21
C SER A 11 -10.74 36.77 29.24
N LEU A 12 -10.32 38.05 29.10
CA LEU A 12 -9.43 38.73 30.05
C LEU A 12 -10.05 38.87 31.44
N LEU A 13 -11.33 39.23 31.49
CA LEU A 13 -12.09 39.35 32.73
C LEU A 13 -12.66 38.01 33.23
N GLU A 14 -12.53 36.94 32.44
CA GLU A 14 -13.09 35.60 32.71
C GLU A 14 -14.60 35.62 32.91
N ILE A 15 -15.32 36.34 32.06
CA ILE A 15 -16.77 36.51 32.13
C ILE A 15 -17.44 36.10 30.81
N SER A 16 -18.73 35.76 30.88
CA SER A 16 -19.54 35.50 29.69
C SER A 16 -19.85 36.80 28.93
N VAL A 17 -20.06 36.70 27.62
CA VAL A 17 -20.54 37.80 26.77
C VAL A 17 -21.91 38.32 27.23
N GLU A 18 -22.70 37.46 27.89
CA GLU A 18 -24.02 37.79 28.45
C GLU A 18 -23.96 38.42 29.85
N SER A 19 -22.77 38.69 30.38
CA SER A 19 -22.61 39.22 31.73
C SER A 19 -23.18 40.63 31.86
N ASP A 20 -23.83 40.89 32.99
CA ASP A 20 -24.38 42.19 33.33
C ASP A 20 -23.31 43.17 33.84
N ALA A 21 -23.68 44.45 33.96
CA ALA A 21 -22.77 45.49 34.45
C ALA A 21 -22.26 45.21 35.88
N LYS A 22 -23.03 44.51 36.72
CA LYS A 22 -22.61 44.12 38.08
C LYS A 22 -21.50 43.06 38.03
N ALA A 23 -21.65 42.03 37.20
CA ALA A 23 -20.65 40.99 37.00
C ALA A 23 -19.35 41.57 36.39
N ILE A 24 -19.46 42.47 35.41
CA ILE A 24 -18.30 43.17 34.81
C ILE A 24 -17.54 43.94 35.89
N ASN A 25 -18.24 44.72 36.72
CA ASN A 25 -17.60 45.48 37.81
C ASN A 25 -16.96 44.57 38.86
N LYS A 26 -17.60 43.44 39.20
CA LYS A 26 -17.05 42.46 40.14
C LYS A 26 -15.77 41.82 39.60
N ALA A 27 -15.78 41.39 38.33
CA ALA A 27 -14.62 40.81 37.67
C ALA A 27 -13.46 41.81 37.54
N TYR A 28 -13.76 43.05 37.15
CA TYR A 28 -12.78 44.14 37.13
C TYR A 28 -12.11 44.32 38.49
N ARG A 29 -12.87 44.41 39.59
CA ARG A 29 -12.28 44.58 40.93
C ARG A 29 -11.32 43.44 41.28
N LYS A 30 -11.69 42.19 40.96
CA LYS A 30 -10.84 41.01 41.18
C LYS A 30 -9.52 41.11 40.39
N LYS A 31 -9.60 41.41 39.09
CA LYS A 31 -8.43 41.50 38.20
C LYS A 31 -7.57 42.73 38.49
N ALA A 32 -8.18 43.87 38.82
CA ALA A 32 -7.48 45.09 39.20
C ALA A 32 -6.68 44.93 40.50
N LEU A 33 -7.20 44.18 41.48
CA LEU A 33 -6.44 43.82 42.69
C LEU A 33 -5.29 42.87 42.41
N GLN A 34 -5.46 41.94 41.45
CA GLN A 34 -4.44 41.00 41.04
C GLN A 34 -3.28 41.69 40.33
N TYR A 35 -3.57 42.63 39.42
CA TYR A 35 -2.58 43.36 38.62
C TYR A 35 -2.25 44.75 39.17
N HIS A 36 -2.59 45.05 40.43
CA HIS A 36 -2.39 46.38 40.99
C HIS A 36 -0.88 46.74 41.05
N PRO A 37 -0.47 47.94 40.61
CA PRO A 37 0.95 48.34 40.58
C PRO A 37 1.59 48.40 41.97
N ASP A 38 0.80 48.64 43.02
CA ASP A 38 1.33 48.66 44.40
C ASP A 38 1.73 47.26 44.91
N LYS A 39 1.03 46.19 44.46
CA LYS A 39 1.35 44.81 44.82
C LYS A 39 2.40 44.19 43.89
N ASN A 40 2.48 44.67 42.65
CA ASN A 40 3.38 44.16 41.61
C ASN A 40 4.42 45.22 41.20
N LYS A 41 5.11 45.80 42.19
CA LYS A 41 6.13 46.83 41.95
C LYS A 41 7.27 46.25 41.10
N GLY A 42 7.51 46.86 39.94
CA GLY A 42 8.58 46.46 39.01
C GLY A 42 8.17 45.43 37.95
N ASP A 43 6.93 44.93 37.95
CA ASP A 43 6.44 44.05 36.90
C ASP A 43 5.76 44.86 35.77
N ALA A 44 6.46 44.94 34.64
CA ALA A 44 5.94 45.57 33.43
C ALA A 44 4.69 44.85 32.89
N ASN A 45 4.62 43.52 33.02
CA ASN A 45 3.47 42.75 32.54
C ASN A 45 2.22 43.03 33.38
N ALA A 46 2.35 43.11 34.71
CA ALA A 46 1.24 43.50 35.58
C ALA A 46 0.72 44.90 35.23
N THR A 47 1.62 45.84 34.91
CA THR A 47 1.26 47.20 34.49
C THR A 47 0.47 47.19 33.19
N ASP A 48 0.88 46.41 32.19
CA ASP A 48 0.18 46.33 30.90
C ASP A 48 -1.15 45.57 31.02
N MET A 49 -1.21 44.49 31.82
CA MET A 49 -2.47 43.80 32.12
C MET A 49 -3.45 44.71 32.86
N PHE A 50 -2.96 45.55 33.79
CA PHE A 50 -3.81 46.51 34.49
C PHE A 50 -4.43 47.54 33.54
N LYS A 51 -3.66 48.05 32.57
CA LYS A 51 -4.17 48.94 31.51
C LYS A 51 -5.25 48.24 30.69
N LEU A 52 -5.03 47.00 30.26
CA LEU A 52 -5.99 46.22 29.47
C LEU A 52 -7.27 45.92 30.27
N VAL A 53 -7.16 45.59 31.56
CA VAL A 53 -8.31 45.35 32.45
C VAL A 53 -9.13 46.63 32.66
N LYS A 54 -8.47 47.79 32.74
CA LYS A 54 -9.14 49.10 32.80
C LYS A 54 -9.88 49.41 31.50
N GLU A 55 -9.22 49.25 30.36
CA GLU A 55 -9.81 49.43 29.03
C GLU A 55 -11.01 48.50 28.81
N ALA A 56 -10.90 47.23 29.22
CA ALA A 56 -11.99 46.25 29.18
C ALA A 56 -13.24 46.75 29.89
N LYS A 57 -13.09 47.29 31.11
CA LYS A 57 -14.22 47.84 31.87
C LYS A 57 -14.85 49.04 31.15
N GLU A 58 -14.04 49.96 30.65
CA GLU A 58 -14.51 51.19 29.98
C GLU A 58 -15.30 50.87 28.70
N ILE A 59 -14.88 49.85 27.96
CA ILE A 59 -15.56 49.42 26.72
C ILE A 59 -16.81 48.59 27.03
N LEU A 60 -16.77 47.71 28.02
CA LEU A 60 -17.88 46.79 28.32
C LEU A 60 -19.02 47.42 29.14
N LEU A 61 -18.78 48.52 29.85
CA LEU A 61 -19.83 49.25 30.58
C LEU A 61 -20.59 50.28 29.74
N ASP A 62 -20.00 50.73 28.63
CA ASP A 62 -20.62 51.66 27.69
C ASP A 62 -21.33 50.86 26.60
N GLU A 63 -22.65 51.02 26.49
CA GLU A 63 -23.49 50.22 25.59
C GLU A 63 -23.10 50.37 24.11
N GLU A 64 -22.74 51.59 23.67
CA GLU A 64 -22.33 51.84 22.30
C GLU A 64 -20.97 51.20 22.00
N LYS A 65 -20.01 51.37 22.93
CA LYS A 65 -18.69 50.76 22.79
C LYS A 65 -18.76 49.23 22.86
N ARG A 66 -19.60 48.68 23.74
CA ARG A 66 -19.83 47.25 23.87
C ARG A 66 -20.42 46.67 22.60
N ALA A 67 -21.43 47.32 22.00
CA ALA A 67 -22.03 46.85 20.75
C ALA A 67 -21.01 46.82 19.60
N ALA A 68 -20.18 47.87 19.46
CA ALA A 68 -19.11 47.92 18.46
C ALA A 68 -18.04 46.85 18.71
N TYR A 69 -17.70 46.59 19.98
CA TYR A 69 -16.77 45.54 20.39
C TYR A 69 -17.32 44.15 20.09
N ASP A 70 -18.58 43.87 20.45
CA ASP A 70 -19.24 42.58 20.26
C ASP A 70 -19.32 42.19 18.78
N LYS A 71 -19.54 43.16 17.89
CA LYS A 71 -19.49 42.94 16.44
C LYS A 71 -18.11 42.46 15.99
N LYS A 72 -17.04 43.09 16.48
CA LYS A 72 -15.65 42.70 16.18
C LYS A 72 -15.31 41.34 16.81
N HIS A 73 -15.73 41.12 18.05
CA HIS A 73 -15.54 39.87 18.78
C HIS A 73 -16.18 38.70 18.04
N LYS A 74 -17.45 38.83 17.62
CA LYS A 74 -18.17 37.82 16.84
C LYS A 74 -17.50 37.54 15.50
N ALA A 75 -17.03 38.57 14.79
CA ALA A 75 -16.28 38.39 13.55
C ALA A 75 -14.97 37.63 13.77
N MET A 76 -14.27 37.89 14.87
CA MET A 76 -13.04 37.17 15.24
C MET A 76 -13.33 35.69 15.54
N LEU A 77 -14.38 35.40 16.32
CA LEU A 77 -14.81 34.03 16.61
C LEU A 77 -15.21 33.27 15.32
N MET A 78 -15.96 33.91 14.42
CA MET A 78 -16.31 33.32 13.13
C MET A 78 -15.08 33.02 12.27
N ARG A 79 -14.10 33.92 12.24
CA ARG A 79 -12.83 33.69 11.53
C ARG A 79 -12.04 32.56 12.15
N LYS A 80 -12.01 32.45 13.48
CA LYS A 80 -11.35 31.35 14.21
C LYS A 80 -12.01 30.02 13.90
N ALA A 81 -13.33 29.93 14.02
CA ALA A 81 -14.11 28.73 13.70
C ALA A 81 -13.96 28.33 12.22
N GLY A 82 -13.92 29.31 11.30
CA GLY A 82 -13.66 29.06 9.88
C GLY A 82 -12.28 28.45 9.63
N ARG A 83 -11.23 29.00 10.27
CA ARG A 83 -9.86 28.45 10.19
C ARG A 83 -9.80 27.03 10.75
N GLU A 84 -10.35 26.79 11.94
CA GLU A 84 -10.35 25.46 12.56
C GLU A 84 -11.02 24.40 11.67
N LYS A 85 -12.14 24.74 11.02
CA LYS A 85 -12.80 23.85 10.05
C LYS A 85 -11.91 23.54 8.84
N MET A 86 -11.23 24.55 8.31
CA MET A 86 -10.31 24.37 7.19
C MET A 86 -9.09 23.53 7.58
N ASP A 87 -8.50 23.78 8.74
CA ASP A 87 -7.36 23.04 9.28
C ASP A 87 -7.74 21.57 9.51
N LYS A 88 -8.94 21.31 10.07
CA LYS A 88 -9.47 19.95 10.22
C LYS A 88 -9.62 19.26 8.86
N ARG A 89 -10.23 19.94 7.88
CA ARG A 89 -10.41 19.42 6.53
C ARG A 89 -9.08 19.13 5.83
N GLN A 90 -8.08 20.00 6.00
CA GLN A 90 -6.73 19.79 5.46
C GLN A 90 -6.05 18.58 6.09
N ARG A 91 -6.19 18.40 7.41
CA ARG A 91 -5.66 17.24 8.13
C ARG A 91 -6.30 15.94 7.64
N GLU A 92 -7.63 15.89 7.61
CA GLU A 92 -8.39 14.73 7.13
C GLU A 92 -8.02 14.39 5.66
N LEU A 93 -7.89 15.40 4.80
CA LEU A 93 -7.46 15.19 3.42
C LEU A 93 -6.04 14.62 3.33
N ARG A 94 -5.10 15.16 4.10
CA ARG A 94 -3.71 14.70 4.11
C ARG A 94 -3.61 13.26 4.61
N GLU A 95 -4.34 12.92 5.66
CA GLU A 95 -4.39 11.55 6.20
C GLU A 95 -5.00 10.58 5.16
N ALA A 96 -6.08 10.97 4.50
CA ALA A 96 -6.69 10.17 3.43
C ALA A 96 -5.75 9.95 2.23
N LEU A 97 -4.98 10.97 1.85
CA LEU A 97 -3.98 10.86 0.78
C LEU A 97 -2.86 9.90 1.17
N ASN A 98 -2.29 10.07 2.36
CA ASN A 98 -1.25 9.19 2.88
C ASN A 98 -1.72 7.72 2.94
N ALA A 99 -2.94 7.47 3.42
CA ALA A 99 -3.51 6.13 3.48
C ALA A 99 -3.63 5.50 2.09
N LYS A 100 -4.10 6.26 1.10
CA LYS A 100 -4.19 5.78 -0.30
C LYS A 100 -2.81 5.50 -0.90
N GLU A 101 -1.82 6.33 -0.61
CA GLU A 101 -0.44 6.09 -1.07
C GLU A 101 0.13 4.80 -0.47
N ASP A 102 -0.07 4.57 0.82
CA ASP A 102 0.44 3.37 1.49
C ASP A 102 -0.27 2.10 1.03
N GLU A 103 -1.58 2.16 0.80
CA GLU A 103 -2.33 1.07 0.17
C GLU A 103 -1.78 0.75 -1.23
N ALA A 104 -1.55 1.77 -2.05
CA ALA A 104 -0.98 1.59 -3.39
C ALA A 104 0.44 1.00 -3.34
N LYS A 105 1.27 1.40 -2.37
CA LYS A 105 2.60 0.82 -2.16
C LYS A 105 2.51 -0.66 -1.77
N ARG A 106 1.64 -1.01 -0.83
CA ARG A 106 1.42 -2.41 -0.41
C ARG A 106 0.94 -3.27 -1.56
N ARG A 107 -0.01 -2.76 -2.36
CA ARG A 107 -0.49 -3.45 -3.56
C ARG A 107 0.64 -3.70 -4.56
N ARG A 108 1.44 -2.68 -4.88
CA ARG A 108 2.61 -2.82 -5.77
C ARG A 108 3.63 -3.82 -5.23
N GLN A 109 3.90 -3.81 -3.93
CA GLN A 109 4.81 -4.78 -3.29
C GLN A 109 4.25 -6.21 -3.37
N GLY A 110 2.95 -6.38 -3.14
CA GLY A 110 2.26 -7.68 -3.30
C GLY A 110 2.35 -8.19 -4.74
N GLU A 111 2.03 -7.35 -5.72
CA GLU A 111 2.13 -7.66 -7.16
C GLU A 111 3.58 -8.02 -7.56
N LEU A 112 4.57 -7.31 -7.02
CA LEU A 112 5.98 -7.62 -7.26
C LEU A 112 6.37 -8.98 -6.69
N SER A 113 5.96 -9.29 -5.46
CA SER A 113 6.23 -10.57 -4.82
C SER A 113 5.55 -11.74 -5.55
N GLU A 114 4.33 -11.55 -6.03
CA GLU A 114 3.62 -12.55 -6.83
C GLU A 114 4.34 -12.79 -8.17
N LYS A 115 4.77 -11.72 -8.83
CA LYS A 115 5.55 -11.81 -10.07
C LYS A 115 6.86 -12.58 -9.87
N GLU A 116 7.57 -12.35 -8.77
CA GLU A 116 8.79 -13.10 -8.43
C GLU A 116 8.51 -14.60 -8.23
N ARG A 117 7.43 -14.95 -7.53
CA ARG A 117 7.01 -16.36 -7.37
C ARG A 117 6.68 -17.01 -8.71
N LEU A 118 5.94 -16.30 -9.57
CA LEU A 118 5.60 -16.80 -10.90
C LEU A 118 6.84 -16.99 -11.77
N LEU A 119 7.80 -16.07 -11.73
CA LEU A 119 9.07 -16.20 -12.46
C LEU A 119 9.85 -17.42 -11.99
N LEU A 120 9.94 -17.66 -10.68
CA LEU A 120 10.58 -18.85 -10.13
C LEU A 120 9.88 -20.13 -10.62
N ARG A 121 8.54 -20.16 -10.62
CA ARG A 121 7.76 -21.30 -11.10
C ARG A 121 7.98 -21.55 -12.60
N ILE A 122 7.99 -20.50 -13.42
CA ILE A 122 8.28 -20.60 -14.85
C ILE A 122 9.68 -21.19 -15.07
N SER A 123 10.67 -20.74 -14.30
CA SER A 123 12.04 -21.29 -14.38
C SER A 123 12.09 -22.78 -14.04
N GLN A 124 11.39 -23.21 -13.00
CA GLN A 124 11.30 -24.64 -12.63
C GLN A 124 10.65 -25.48 -13.73
N ILE A 125 9.51 -25.02 -14.25
CA ILE A 125 8.79 -25.71 -15.34
C ILE A 125 9.70 -25.85 -16.57
N LYS A 126 10.45 -24.80 -16.93
CA LYS A 126 11.40 -24.87 -18.04
C LYS A 126 12.44 -25.97 -17.84
N LYS A 127 13.01 -26.07 -16.64
CA LYS A 127 14.00 -27.10 -16.30
C LYS A 127 13.40 -28.51 -16.28
N GLU A 128 12.16 -28.65 -15.81
CA GLU A 128 11.43 -29.93 -15.86
C GLU A 128 11.14 -30.35 -17.31
N ASN A 129 10.72 -29.40 -18.16
CA ASN A 129 10.49 -29.63 -19.57
C ASN A 129 11.78 -30.03 -20.29
N GLU A 130 12.91 -29.38 -20.01
CA GLU A 130 14.22 -29.74 -20.58
C GLU A 130 14.58 -31.21 -20.28
N LYS A 131 14.45 -31.63 -19.02
CA LYS A 131 14.67 -33.05 -18.63
C LYS A 131 13.71 -33.99 -19.34
N THR A 132 12.45 -33.59 -19.45
CA THR A 132 11.42 -34.41 -20.12
C THR A 132 11.75 -34.57 -21.60
N ILE A 133 12.19 -33.50 -22.27
CA ILE A 133 12.65 -33.54 -23.66
C ILE A 133 13.87 -34.45 -23.80
N GLU A 134 14.83 -34.38 -22.89
CA GLU A 134 16.01 -35.24 -22.90
C GLU A 134 15.65 -36.74 -22.79
N VAL A 135 14.75 -37.09 -21.87
CA VAL A 135 14.23 -38.46 -21.74
C VAL A 135 13.51 -38.89 -23.02
N MET A 136 12.64 -38.04 -23.58
CA MET A 136 11.91 -38.36 -24.81
C MET A 136 12.85 -38.56 -26.01
N LEU A 137 13.94 -37.80 -26.11
CA LEU A 137 14.95 -37.99 -27.16
C LEU A 137 15.65 -39.34 -26.99
N HIS A 138 16.03 -39.69 -25.77
CA HIS A 138 16.66 -40.99 -25.47
C HIS A 138 15.73 -42.17 -25.80
N ASP A 139 14.45 -42.08 -25.41
CA ASP A 139 13.45 -43.12 -25.71
C ASP A 139 13.25 -43.30 -27.22
N LYS A 140 13.31 -42.19 -27.98
CA LYS A 140 13.22 -42.22 -29.45
C LYS A 140 14.43 -42.91 -30.08
N ASP A 141 15.62 -42.66 -29.57
CA ASP A 141 16.86 -43.31 -30.05
C ASP A 141 16.81 -44.83 -29.80
N ILE A 142 16.37 -45.25 -28.60
CA ILE A 142 16.15 -46.67 -28.27
C ILE A 142 15.13 -47.29 -29.23
N ALA A 143 14.01 -46.61 -29.48
CA ALA A 143 12.98 -47.09 -30.40
C ALA A 143 13.51 -47.28 -31.83
N TYR A 144 14.34 -46.34 -32.31
CA TYR A 144 14.99 -46.45 -33.62
C TYR A 144 15.95 -47.64 -33.70
N ASP A 145 16.78 -47.85 -32.68
CA ASP A 145 17.72 -48.98 -32.62
C ASP A 145 17.01 -50.33 -32.54
N LEU A 146 15.94 -50.42 -31.74
CA LEU A 146 15.08 -51.61 -31.67
C LEU A 146 14.45 -51.91 -33.04
N GLN A 147 13.92 -50.89 -33.71
CA GLN A 147 13.32 -51.04 -35.05
C GLN A 147 14.34 -51.56 -36.05
N LYS A 148 15.56 -51.01 -36.05
CA LYS A 148 16.66 -51.45 -36.91
C LYS A 148 17.05 -52.91 -36.63
N SER A 149 17.23 -53.27 -35.36
CA SER A 149 17.56 -54.64 -34.97
C SER A 149 16.48 -55.66 -35.39
N ASN A 150 15.20 -55.28 -35.28
CA ASN A 150 14.08 -56.12 -35.71
C ASN A 150 14.10 -56.38 -37.23
N VAL A 151 14.46 -55.37 -38.03
CA VAL A 151 14.65 -55.54 -39.49
C VAL A 151 15.78 -56.52 -39.77
N ASP A 152 16.92 -56.38 -39.10
CA ASP A 152 18.08 -57.26 -39.30
C ASP A 152 17.79 -58.72 -38.90
N ILE A 153 17.10 -58.93 -37.78
CA ILE A 153 16.64 -60.27 -37.32
C ILE A 153 15.72 -60.90 -38.37
N ASN A 154 14.73 -60.15 -38.88
CA ASN A 154 13.79 -60.65 -39.88
C ASN A 154 14.48 -61.01 -41.20
N VAL A 155 15.45 -60.22 -41.64
CA VAL A 155 16.27 -60.53 -42.83
C VAL A 155 17.06 -61.82 -42.62
N ASN A 156 17.68 -62.02 -41.46
CA ASN A 156 18.43 -63.24 -41.15
C ASN A 156 17.54 -64.48 -41.03
N LEU A 157 16.36 -64.37 -40.41
CA LEU A 157 15.36 -65.43 -40.35
C LEU A 157 14.89 -65.85 -41.74
N LYS A 158 14.64 -64.87 -42.63
CA LYS A 158 14.25 -65.14 -44.02
C LYS A 158 15.36 -65.85 -44.80
N ARG A 159 16.61 -65.38 -44.66
CA ARG A 159 17.78 -66.04 -45.26
C ARG A 159 17.94 -67.48 -44.76
N SER A 160 17.84 -67.71 -43.46
CA SER A 160 17.93 -69.05 -42.84
C SER A 160 16.82 -69.99 -43.35
N SER A 161 15.57 -69.50 -43.43
CA SER A 161 14.44 -70.23 -44.00
C SER A 161 14.70 -70.62 -45.46
N ASP A 162 15.21 -69.70 -46.27
CA ASP A 162 15.52 -69.95 -47.68
C ASP A 162 16.65 -70.97 -47.85
N TYR A 163 17.67 -70.94 -46.98
CA TYR A 163 18.70 -71.98 -46.94
C TYR A 163 18.11 -73.35 -46.61
N GLY A 164 17.26 -73.44 -45.57
CA GLY A 164 16.57 -74.68 -45.18
C GLY A 164 15.67 -75.25 -46.29
N LYS A 165 14.95 -74.38 -47.02
CA LYS A 165 14.15 -74.77 -48.19
C LYS A 165 15.02 -75.32 -49.32
N LYS A 166 16.16 -74.68 -49.61
CA LYS A 166 17.10 -75.14 -50.64
C LYS A 166 17.75 -76.48 -50.31
N THR A 167 18.11 -76.73 -49.05
CA THR A 167 18.64 -78.04 -48.63
C THR A 167 17.58 -79.13 -48.69
N LEU A 168 16.34 -78.84 -48.26
CA LEU A 168 15.24 -79.78 -48.38
C LEU A 168 14.97 -80.16 -49.85
N GLU A 169 14.97 -79.19 -50.76
CA GLU A 169 14.82 -79.46 -52.19
C GLU A 169 15.99 -80.27 -52.78
N ARG A 170 17.22 -80.00 -52.36
CA ARG A 170 18.37 -80.84 -52.75
C ARG A 170 18.23 -82.28 -52.26
N LEU A 171 17.80 -82.48 -51.01
CA LEU A 171 17.57 -83.81 -50.45
C LEU A 171 16.43 -84.54 -51.15
N LYS A 172 15.32 -83.86 -51.46
CA LYS A 172 14.22 -84.43 -52.26
C LYS A 172 14.69 -84.87 -53.65
N ARG A 173 15.45 -84.02 -54.35
CA ARG A 173 16.02 -84.36 -55.66
C ARG A 173 16.99 -85.54 -55.58
N ALA A 174 17.84 -85.59 -54.55
CA ALA A 174 18.75 -86.71 -54.34
C ALA A 174 18.01 -88.02 -54.04
N ALA A 175 16.97 -87.98 -53.21
CA ALA A 175 16.12 -89.14 -52.93
C ALA A 175 15.36 -89.61 -54.18
N GLN A 176 14.82 -88.68 -54.98
CA GLN A 176 14.14 -88.97 -56.24
C GLN A 176 15.10 -89.63 -57.24
N ALA A 177 16.31 -89.10 -57.41
CA ALA A 177 17.34 -89.69 -58.27
C ALA A 177 17.77 -91.10 -57.80
N GLN A 178 17.81 -91.35 -56.48
CA GLN A 178 18.08 -92.68 -55.93
C GLN A 178 16.94 -93.68 -56.18
N ILE A 179 15.68 -93.21 -56.19
CA ILE A 179 14.52 -94.03 -56.55
C ILE A 179 14.57 -94.37 -58.05
N GLU A 180 14.83 -93.38 -58.91
CA GLU A 180 14.93 -93.55 -60.36
C GLU A 180 16.11 -94.44 -60.76
N ALA A 181 17.24 -94.40 -60.05
CA ALA A 181 18.39 -95.29 -60.30
C ALA A 181 18.20 -96.74 -59.83
N ARG A 182 17.11 -97.03 -59.09
CA ARG A 182 16.76 -98.37 -58.61
C ARG A 182 15.58 -99.01 -59.35
N ALA A 183 14.94 -98.26 -60.25
CA ALA A 183 13.89 -98.73 -61.16
C ALA A 183 14.50 -99.16 -62.50
#